data_AF-A0AAW1KGM9-F1
#
_entry.id   AF-A0AAW1KGM9-F1
#
_cell.length_a   1.000
_cell.length_b   1.000
_cell.length_c   1.000
_cell.angle_alpha   90.00
_cell.angle_beta   90.00
_cell.angle_gamma   90.00
#
_symmetry.space_group_name_H-M   'P 1'
#
loop_
_entity.id
_entity.type
_entity.pdbx_description
1 polymer ?
#
loop_
_entity_poly.entity_id
_entity_poly.type
_entity_poly.pdbx_seq_one_letter_code
_entity_poly.pdbx_strand_id
1 'polypeptide(L)'
;MILPGFFSSKACKFGLFGDFQKKFNIKDAIFGIALAWNKVKPTTLQKSWRKLCPKAYEEETDSNPIENDVAVKLLDNVQHEIRNLPRDEVESWIDIDHDVPVVEELTDQMIVGSVIENQQEFQPLDVETDEEEEGTDVLNTRPPPTWSEAAAAKRH
;
A
#
# COMPACT_ATOMS: atom_id res chain seq x y z
N MET A 1 -22.23 -0.61 28.95
CA MET A 1 -21.58 -1.93 28.93
C MET A 1 -20.59 -1.94 27.78
N ILE A 2 -19.30 -1.81 28.08
CA ILE A 2 -18.22 -1.89 27.09
C ILE A 2 -17.57 -3.26 27.30
N LEU A 3 -17.62 -4.12 26.28
CA LEU A 3 -16.91 -5.41 26.31
C LEU A 3 -15.43 -5.18 26.00
N PRO A 4 -14.49 -5.68 26.83
CA PRO A 4 -13.07 -5.64 26.51
C PRO A 4 -12.72 -6.87 25.64
N GLY A 5 -12.51 -6.64 24.35
CA GLY A 5 -12.07 -7.67 23.40
C GLY A 5 -10.55 -7.63 23.25
N PHE A 6 -9.90 -8.61 23.90
CA PHE A 6 -8.49 -9.00 23.78
C PHE A 6 -7.88 -8.78 22.38
N PHE A 7 -7.00 -7.79 22.23
CA PHE A 7 -5.95 -7.84 21.21
C PHE A 7 -4.88 -8.84 21.70
N SER A 8 -5.07 -10.12 21.39
CA SER A 8 -4.01 -11.11 21.54
C SER A 8 -2.97 -10.86 20.45
N SER A 9 -1.95 -10.11 20.81
CA SER A 9 -0.70 -9.97 20.05
C SER A 9 -0.04 -11.34 19.94
N LYS A 10 -0.29 -12.04 18.82
CA LYS A 10 0.57 -13.13 18.39
C LYS A 10 1.46 -12.58 17.28
N ALA A 11 2.71 -12.33 17.64
CA ALA A 11 3.79 -12.07 16.72
C ALA A 11 3.71 -13.07 15.54
N CYS A 12 3.42 -12.57 14.34
CA CYS A 12 3.55 -13.35 13.12
C CYS A 12 5.04 -13.65 12.94
N LYS A 13 5.42 -14.89 13.22
CA LYS A 13 6.79 -15.37 13.02
C LYS A 13 7.13 -15.21 11.54
N PHE A 14 8.17 -14.42 11.25
CA PHE A 14 8.69 -14.11 9.92
C PHE A 14 9.01 -15.37 9.06
N GLY A 15 9.17 -16.55 9.69
CA GLY A 15 9.37 -17.83 9.02
C GLY A 15 8.12 -18.49 8.38
N LEU A 16 6.90 -18.02 8.69
CA LEU A 16 5.67 -18.62 8.15
C LEU A 16 5.40 -18.19 6.70
N PHE A 17 5.90 -17.02 6.29
CA PHE A 17 5.64 -16.44 4.98
C PHE A 17 6.35 -17.21 3.85
N GLY A 18 7.59 -17.64 4.07
CA GLY A 18 8.38 -18.36 3.05
C GLY A 18 7.81 -19.73 2.69
N ASP A 19 7.27 -20.47 3.66
CA ASP A 19 6.65 -21.78 3.41
C ASP A 19 5.22 -21.65 2.88
N PHE A 20 4.51 -20.58 3.24
CA PHE A 20 3.23 -20.22 2.65
C PHE A 20 3.39 -19.87 1.17
N GLN A 21 4.33 -18.99 0.83
CA GLN A 21 4.58 -18.56 -0.55
C GLN A 21 4.92 -19.72 -1.48
N LYS A 22 5.66 -20.74 -1.01
CA LYS A 22 5.98 -21.95 -1.79
C LYS A 22 4.76 -22.83 -2.09
N LYS A 23 3.69 -22.73 -1.30
CA LYS A 23 2.47 -23.55 -1.40
C LYS A 23 1.29 -22.79 -1.99
N PHE A 24 1.29 -21.47 -1.83
CA PHE A 24 0.25 -20.58 -2.31
C PHE A 24 0.27 -20.54 -3.84
N ASN A 25 -0.82 -21.00 -4.44
CA ASN A 25 -0.96 -21.04 -5.89
C ASN A 25 -2.11 -20.13 -6.36
N ILE A 26 -2.21 -19.96 -7.68
CA ILE A 26 -3.25 -19.12 -8.30
C ILE A 26 -4.67 -19.61 -7.94
N LYS A 27 -4.88 -20.93 -7.76
CA LYS A 27 -6.19 -21.45 -7.33
C LYS A 27 -6.52 -20.96 -5.92
N ASP A 28 -5.56 -20.99 -5.00
CA ASP A 28 -5.76 -20.49 -3.63
C ASP A 28 -6.10 -18.99 -3.62
N ALA A 29 -5.48 -18.20 -4.50
CA ALA A 29 -5.81 -16.80 -4.69
C ALA A 29 -7.25 -16.62 -5.20
N ILE A 30 -7.64 -17.34 -6.25
CA ILE A 30 -8.99 -17.27 -6.83
C ILE A 30 -10.04 -17.70 -5.79
N PHE A 31 -9.82 -18.79 -5.07
CA PHE A 31 -10.72 -19.24 -4.00
C PHE A 31 -10.74 -18.25 -2.84
N GLY A 32 -9.59 -17.69 -2.47
CA GLY A 32 -9.49 -16.65 -1.44
C GLY A 32 -10.33 -15.42 -1.78
N ILE A 33 -10.23 -14.94 -3.02
CA ILE A 33 -11.04 -13.82 -3.53
C ILE A 33 -12.53 -14.18 -3.51
N ALA A 34 -12.92 -15.36 -4.01
CA ALA A 34 -14.32 -15.78 -4.02
C ALA A 34 -14.90 -15.85 -2.60
N LEU A 35 -14.15 -16.41 -1.64
CA LEU A 35 -14.55 -16.48 -0.24
C LEU A 35 -14.61 -15.10 0.42
N ALA A 36 -13.69 -14.21 0.09
CA ALA A 36 -13.70 -12.83 0.57
C ALA A 36 -14.93 -12.08 0.03
N TRP A 37 -15.23 -12.22 -1.26
CA TRP A 37 -16.37 -11.59 -1.91
C TRP A 37 -17.70 -12.03 -1.29
N ASN A 38 -17.84 -13.32 -0.98
CA ASN A 38 -19.02 -13.85 -0.29
C ASN A 38 -19.23 -13.27 1.13
N LYS A 39 -18.18 -12.74 1.76
CA LYS A 39 -18.26 -12.09 3.08
C LYS A 39 -18.56 -10.59 3.00
N VAL A 40 -18.46 -9.99 1.81
CA VAL A 40 -18.77 -8.57 1.63
C VAL A 40 -20.27 -8.37 1.78
N LYS A 41 -20.66 -7.48 2.70
CA LYS A 41 -22.07 -7.13 2.89
C LYS A 41 -22.53 -6.23 1.73
N PRO A 42 -23.77 -6.37 1.24
CA PRO A 42 -24.32 -5.46 0.23
C PRO A 42 -24.21 -3.98 0.62
N THR A 43 -24.39 -3.68 1.91
CA THR A 43 -24.26 -2.32 2.46
C THR A 43 -22.83 -1.78 2.40
N THR A 44 -21.82 -2.64 2.48
CA THR A 44 -20.41 -2.24 2.29
C THR A 44 -20.19 -1.80 0.86
N LEU A 45 -20.69 -2.59 -0.12
CA LEU A 45 -20.56 -2.28 -1.54
C LEU A 45 -21.28 -0.98 -1.91
N GLN A 46 -22.52 -0.80 -1.42
CA GLN A 46 -23.28 0.43 -1.63
C GLN A 46 -22.55 1.67 -1.07
N LYS A 47 -21.97 1.55 0.13
CA LYS A 47 -21.24 2.65 0.76
C LYS A 47 -19.92 2.97 0.05
N SER A 48 -19.20 1.97 -0.46
CA SER A 48 -17.97 2.20 -1.23
C SER A 48 -18.25 2.91 -2.55
N TRP A 49 -19.30 2.49 -3.27
CA TRP A 49 -19.71 3.14 -4.53
C TRP A 49 -20.20 4.58 -4.33
N ARG A 50 -20.93 4.86 -3.24
CA ARG A 50 -21.30 6.24 -2.88
C ARG A 50 -20.11 7.17 -2.69
N LYS A 51 -18.98 6.66 -2.19
CA LYS A 51 -17.75 7.46 -2.04
C LYS A 51 -17.01 7.65 -3.35
N LEU A 52 -16.99 6.63 -4.21
CA LEU A 52 -16.31 6.65 -5.51
C LEU A 52 -17.05 7.51 -6.54
N CYS A 53 -18.38 7.49 -6.53
CA CYS A 53 -19.21 8.25 -7.45
C CYS A 53 -20.30 9.04 -6.69
N PRO A 54 -19.95 10.10 -5.95
CA PRO A 54 -20.92 10.86 -5.15
C PRO A 54 -22.10 11.38 -5.97
N LYS A 55 -21.83 11.92 -7.18
CA LYS A 55 -22.84 12.47 -8.10
C LYS A 55 -23.92 11.47 -8.51
N ALA A 56 -23.60 10.18 -8.60
CA ALA A 56 -24.58 9.14 -8.95
C ALA A 56 -25.58 8.86 -7.82
N TYR A 57 -25.30 9.36 -6.60
CA TYR A 57 -26.09 9.10 -5.39
C TYR A 57 -26.55 10.36 -4.67
N GLU A 58 -26.24 11.56 -5.19
CA GLU A 58 -26.73 12.85 -4.66
C GLU A 58 -28.24 13.04 -4.88
N GLU A 59 -28.85 12.35 -5.85
CA GLU A 59 -30.31 12.42 -6.11
C GLU A 59 -31.13 11.45 -5.24
N GLU A 60 -30.51 10.50 -4.53
CA GLU A 60 -31.21 9.50 -3.72
C GLU A 60 -31.15 9.81 -2.21
N THR A 61 -31.70 10.96 -1.81
CA THR A 61 -32.05 11.21 -0.40
C THR A 61 -33.41 10.63 0.00
N ASP A 62 -34.12 9.96 -0.90
CA ASP A 62 -35.33 9.23 -0.53
C ASP A 62 -35.04 7.73 -0.42
N SER A 63 -35.52 7.13 0.66
CA SER A 63 -35.34 5.72 1.02
C SER A 63 -36.13 4.78 0.09
N ASN A 64 -35.92 4.88 -1.22
CA ASN A 64 -36.42 3.89 -2.16
C ASN A 64 -35.33 2.84 -2.41
N PRO A 65 -35.66 1.54 -2.29
CA PRO A 65 -34.74 0.51 -2.72
C PRO A 65 -34.49 0.74 -4.20
N ILE A 66 -33.23 1.04 -4.57
CA ILE A 66 -32.75 1.14 -5.96
C ILE A 66 -33.49 0.06 -6.75
N GLU A 67 -34.43 0.49 -7.57
CA GLU A 67 -35.29 -0.45 -8.29
C GLU A 67 -34.34 -1.34 -9.08
N ASN A 68 -34.49 -2.65 -8.91
CA ASN A 68 -33.61 -3.66 -9.48
C ASN A 68 -33.40 -3.43 -11.01
N ASP A 69 -34.38 -2.81 -11.66
CA ASP A 69 -34.35 -2.37 -13.05
C ASP A 69 -33.22 -1.35 -13.37
N VAL A 70 -32.94 -0.38 -12.51
CA VAL A 70 -31.86 0.62 -12.73
C VAL A 70 -30.49 -0.05 -12.58
N ALA A 71 -30.34 -0.91 -11.57
CA ALA A 71 -29.10 -1.66 -11.36
C ALA A 71 -28.83 -2.66 -12.50
N VAL A 72 -29.87 -3.33 -13.01
CA VAL A 72 -29.77 -4.23 -14.17
C VAL A 72 -29.41 -3.45 -15.43
N LYS A 73 -30.03 -2.28 -15.68
CA LYS A 73 -29.66 -1.42 -16.82
C LYS A 73 -28.23 -0.89 -16.74
N LEU A 74 -27.76 -0.51 -15.56
CA LEU A 74 -26.36 -0.12 -15.35
C LEU A 74 -25.40 -1.29 -15.58
N LEU A 75 -25.73 -2.49 -15.10
CA LEU A 75 -24.93 -3.70 -15.35
C LEU A 75 -24.92 -4.09 -16.82
N ASP A 76 -26.05 -3.95 -17.52
CA ASP A 76 -26.18 -4.26 -18.94
C ASP A 76 -25.39 -3.26 -19.80
N ASN A 77 -25.42 -1.97 -19.44
CA ASN A 77 -24.59 -0.95 -20.07
C ASN A 77 -23.09 -1.21 -19.86
N VAL A 78 -22.67 -1.54 -18.63
CA VAL A 78 -21.27 -1.89 -18.33
C VAL A 78 -20.85 -3.16 -19.08
N GLN A 79 -21.73 -4.16 -19.15
CA GLN A 79 -21.45 -5.41 -19.86
C GLN A 79 -21.39 -5.21 -21.37
N HIS A 80 -22.20 -4.31 -21.93
CA HIS A 80 -22.14 -3.88 -23.33
C HIS A 80 -20.83 -3.14 -23.65
N GLU A 81 -20.41 -2.20 -22.79
CA GLU A 81 -19.14 -1.48 -22.96
C GLU A 81 -17.93 -2.42 -22.86
N ILE A 82 -17.92 -3.34 -21.90
CA ILE A 82 -16.86 -4.36 -21.75
C ILE A 82 -16.83 -5.32 -22.94
N ARG A 83 -17.99 -5.67 -23.52
CA ARG A 83 -18.05 -6.57 -24.68
C ARG A 83 -17.58 -5.91 -25.96
N ASN A 84 -17.78 -4.60 -26.08
CA ASN A 84 -17.42 -3.82 -27.25
C ASN A 84 -16.05 -3.15 -27.13
N LEU A 85 -15.36 -3.32 -26.00
CA LEU A 85 -13.99 -2.87 -25.80
C LEU A 85 -13.08 -3.56 -26.83
N PRO A 86 -12.46 -2.79 -27.73
CA PRO A 86 -11.66 -3.36 -28.79
C PRO A 86 -10.36 -3.92 -28.20
N ARG A 87 -9.84 -4.99 -28.83
CA ARG A 87 -8.72 -5.77 -28.28
C ARG A 87 -7.45 -4.93 -28.11
N ASP A 88 -7.22 -4.03 -29.04
CA ASP A 88 -6.13 -3.06 -29.08
C ASP A 88 -6.15 -2.09 -27.89
N GLU A 89 -7.32 -1.67 -27.42
CA GLU A 89 -7.43 -0.84 -26.22
C GLU A 89 -7.04 -1.64 -24.97
N VAL A 90 -7.49 -2.89 -24.85
CA VAL A 90 -7.12 -3.78 -23.74
C VAL A 90 -5.63 -4.11 -23.75
N GLU A 91 -5.04 -4.36 -24.92
CA GLU A 91 -3.60 -4.57 -25.08
C GLU A 91 -2.82 -3.31 -24.69
N SER A 92 -3.28 -2.13 -25.10
CA SER A 92 -2.67 -0.86 -24.70
C SER A 92 -2.65 -0.65 -23.18
N TRP A 93 -3.64 -1.17 -22.45
CA TRP A 93 -3.72 -1.05 -20.99
C TRP A 93 -2.76 -1.99 -20.26
N ILE A 94 -2.49 -3.15 -20.86
CA ILE A 94 -1.55 -4.14 -20.33
C ILE A 94 -0.11 -3.64 -20.54
N ASP A 95 0.15 -2.93 -21.63
CA ASP A 95 1.49 -2.47 -22.01
C ASP A 95 1.84 -1.06 -21.51
N ILE A 96 0.99 -0.41 -20.69
CA ILE A 96 1.21 0.97 -20.20
C ILE A 96 2.56 1.13 -19.49
N ASP A 97 2.98 0.12 -18.74
CA ASP A 97 4.20 0.15 -17.94
C ASP A 97 5.39 -0.58 -18.58
N HIS A 98 5.25 -1.08 -19.82
CA HIS A 98 6.31 -1.82 -20.52
C HIS A 98 7.61 -1.01 -20.62
N ASP A 99 7.49 0.29 -20.90
CA ASP A 99 8.63 1.19 -21.11
C ASP A 99 8.98 2.02 -19.85
N VAL A 100 8.27 1.80 -18.73
CA VAL A 100 8.57 2.48 -17.48
C VAL A 100 9.82 1.84 -16.87
N PRO A 101 10.90 2.60 -16.66
CA PRO A 101 12.13 2.04 -16.08
C PRO A 101 11.83 1.45 -14.70
N VAL A 102 12.15 0.16 -14.53
CA VAL A 102 11.94 -0.59 -13.28
C VAL A 102 12.82 -0.04 -12.14
N VAL A 103 13.88 0.68 -12.48
CA VAL A 103 14.84 1.24 -11.53
C VAL A 103 15.03 2.72 -11.84
N GLU A 104 14.80 3.56 -10.84
CA GLU A 104 15.17 4.96 -10.86
C GLU A 104 16.59 5.11 -10.31
N GLU A 105 17.53 5.60 -11.12
CA GLU A 105 18.89 5.91 -10.69
C GLU A 105 18.95 7.34 -10.15
N LEU A 106 18.93 7.48 -8.83
CA LEU A 106 19.12 8.76 -8.16
C LEU A 106 20.62 8.99 -7.92
N THR A 107 21.12 10.14 -8.36
CA THR A 107 22.47 10.59 -8.02
C THR A 107 22.51 11.10 -6.58
N ASP A 108 23.68 11.05 -5.93
CA ASP A 108 23.88 11.57 -4.57
C ASP A 108 23.40 13.03 -4.43
N GLN A 109 23.54 13.84 -5.49
CA GLN A 109 23.07 15.23 -5.50
C GLN A 109 21.54 15.33 -5.44
N MET A 110 20.83 14.44 -6.13
CA MET A 110 19.36 14.39 -6.10
C MET A 110 18.86 13.91 -4.74
N ILE A 111 19.53 12.91 -4.16
CA ILE A 111 19.21 12.37 -2.82
C ILE A 111 19.38 13.47 -1.77
N VAL A 112 20.52 14.18 -1.80
CA VAL A 112 20.79 15.30 -0.90
C VAL A 112 19.79 16.44 -1.10
N GLY A 113 19.45 16.77 -2.35
CA GLY A 113 18.44 17.76 -2.69
C GLY A 113 17.08 17.44 -2.07
N SER A 114 16.62 16.19 -2.16
CA SER A 114 15.35 15.75 -1.55
C SER A 114 15.33 15.87 -0.02
N VAL A 115 16.47 15.73 0.66
CA VAL A 115 16.53 15.92 2.13
C VAL A 115 16.46 17.40 2.49
N ILE A 116 17.15 18.26 1.74
CA ILE A 116 17.19 19.71 1.99
C ILE A 116 15.82 20.35 1.70
N GLU A 117 15.17 19.96 0.60
CA GLU A 117 13.85 20.49 0.21
C GLU A 117 12.76 20.11 1.23
N ASN A 118 12.86 18.93 1.85
CA ASN A 118 11.96 18.48 2.92
C ASN A 118 12.29 19.07 4.31
N GLN A 119 13.44 19.74 4.49
CA GLN A 119 13.82 20.40 5.75
C GLN A 119 13.34 21.87 5.84
N GLN A 120 12.86 22.45 4.74
CA GLN A 120 12.39 23.85 4.71
C GLN A 120 11.08 24.08 5.50
N GLU A 121 10.44 23.05 6.05
CA GLU A 121 9.25 23.19 6.93
C GLU A 121 9.54 23.19 8.44
N PHE A 122 10.81 23.17 8.88
CA PHE A 122 11.12 23.39 10.30
C PHE A 122 11.07 24.89 10.63
N GLN A 123 9.91 25.35 11.11
CA GLN A 123 9.85 26.60 11.86
C GLN A 123 10.74 26.48 13.11
N PRO A 124 11.60 27.46 13.40
CA PRO A 124 12.51 27.37 14.52
C PRO A 124 11.69 27.49 15.82
N LEU A 125 11.64 26.41 16.60
CA LEU A 125 11.32 26.49 18.01
C LEU A 125 12.56 26.98 18.73
N ASP A 126 12.42 28.10 19.42
CA ASP A 126 13.44 28.71 20.26
C ASP A 126 14.01 27.68 21.25
N VAL A 127 15.28 27.30 21.07
CA VAL A 127 15.99 26.46 22.03
C VAL A 127 16.86 27.40 22.86
N GLU A 128 16.48 27.58 24.13
CA GLU A 128 17.34 28.19 25.13
C GLU A 128 18.62 27.36 25.30
N THR A 129 19.74 28.05 25.18
CA THR A 129 21.09 27.58 25.44
C THR A 129 21.23 27.17 26.90
N ASP A 130 21.68 25.95 27.16
CA ASP A 130 22.38 25.63 28.40
C ASP A 130 23.68 24.90 28.07
N GLU A 131 24.79 25.54 28.44
CA GLU A 131 26.15 25.10 28.22
C GLU A 131 26.54 24.11 29.32
N GLU A 132 26.83 22.84 28.99
CA GLU A 132 27.70 22.01 29.82
C GLU A 132 28.69 21.22 28.96
N GLU A 133 29.91 21.19 29.47
CA GLU A 133 31.20 20.91 28.84
C GLU A 133 31.49 19.41 28.55
N GLU A 134 32.38 19.24 27.56
CA GLU A 134 33.50 18.30 27.53
C GLU A 134 33.22 16.78 27.52
N GLY A 135 33.30 16.20 26.31
CA GLY A 135 33.54 14.78 26.09
C GLY A 135 34.31 14.58 24.79
N THR A 136 35.63 14.50 24.88
CA THR A 136 36.51 14.16 23.76
C THR A 136 36.32 12.69 23.40
N ASP A 137 35.62 12.38 22.30
CA ASP A 137 35.70 11.06 21.67
C ASP A 137 36.42 11.16 20.32
N VAL A 138 37.61 10.59 20.32
CA VAL A 138 38.53 10.53 19.20
C VAL A 138 37.87 9.72 18.08
N LEU A 139 37.73 10.35 16.91
CA LEU A 139 37.46 9.75 15.61
C LEU A 139 37.87 8.26 15.55
N ASN A 140 36.88 7.38 15.66
CA ASN A 140 37.03 5.97 15.31
C ASN A 140 37.18 5.88 13.79
N THR A 141 38.41 6.00 13.29
CA THR A 141 38.75 5.94 11.86
C THR A 141 38.73 4.51 11.30
N ARG A 142 38.00 3.57 11.91
CA ARG A 142 37.87 2.24 11.33
C ARG A 142 36.79 2.27 10.25
N PRO A 143 37.11 1.91 8.99
CA PRO A 143 36.07 1.76 7.98
C PRO A 143 35.06 0.70 8.43
N PRO A 144 33.77 0.87 8.09
CA PRO A 144 32.74 -0.08 8.45
C PRO A 144 33.13 -1.49 7.97
N PRO A 145 32.89 -2.54 8.79
CA PRO A 145 33.31 -3.89 8.44
C PRO A 145 32.67 -4.33 7.14
N THR A 146 33.48 -4.95 6.29
CA THR A 146 32.99 -5.55 5.05
C THR A 146 32.14 -6.79 5.35
N TRP A 147 31.22 -7.15 4.45
CA TRP A 147 30.38 -8.35 4.58
C TRP A 147 31.19 -9.63 4.83
N SER A 148 32.36 -9.75 4.22
CA SER A 148 33.32 -10.85 4.44
C SER A 148 33.83 -10.92 5.88
N GLU A 149 34.07 -9.77 6.51
CA GLU A 149 34.63 -9.66 7.87
C GLU A 149 33.58 -10.00 8.93
N ALA A 150 32.34 -9.53 8.75
CA ALA A 150 31.22 -9.86 9.62
C ALA A 150 30.85 -11.37 9.56
N ALA A 151 30.97 -11.98 8.38
CA ALA A 151 30.73 -13.42 8.21
C ALA A 151 31.79 -14.29 8.90
N ALA A 152 33.04 -13.83 8.96
CA ALA A 152 34.13 -14.54 9.63
C ALA A 152 33.99 -14.50 11.17
N ALA A 153 33.46 -13.41 11.73
CA ALA A 153 33.26 -13.24 13.17
C ALA A 153 32.21 -14.20 13.79
N LYS A 154 31.40 -14.89 12.98
CA LYS A 154 30.35 -15.83 13.42
C LYS A 154 30.82 -17.28 13.60
N ARG A 155 32.13 -17.57 13.46
CA ARG A 155 32.69 -18.93 13.53
C ARG A 155 33.62 -19.20 14.73
N HIS A 156 33.44 -18.48 15.83
CA HIS A 156 34.02 -18.83 17.13
C HIS A 156 32.95 -18.94 18.20
#